data_AF-E1JU35-F1
#
_entry.id   AF-E1JU35-F1
#
_cell.length_a   1.000
_cell.length_b   1.000
_cell.length_c   1.000
_cell.angle_alpha   90.00
_cell.angle_beta   90.00
_cell.angle_gamma   90.00
#
_symmetry.space_group_name_H-M   'P 1'
#
loop_
_entity.id
_entity.type
_entity.pdbx_description
1 polymer ?
#
loop_
_entity_poly.entity_id
_entity_poly.type
_entity_poly.pdbx_seq_one_letter_code
_entity_poly.pdbx_strand_id
1 'polypeptide(L)'
;MAEGWWVLALGGAYDPDDFEVRETARVRLRQELLLLAIVPDEYVWVWDETDRAQLVVRAFADAASAEAYAAYLSGRGVEVRVRRAFGEEV
;
A
#
# COMPACT_ATOMS: atom_id res chain seq x y z
N MET A 1 3.78 1.61 22.04
CA MET A 1 4.53 0.68 21.17
C MET A 1 3.54 0.14 20.16
N ALA A 2 3.64 0.50 18.88
CA ALA A 2 2.80 -0.12 17.86
C ALA A 2 3.69 -0.93 16.94
N GLU A 3 4.11 -2.10 17.43
CA GLU A 3 4.57 -3.18 16.57
C GLU A 3 3.34 -3.69 15.83
N GLY A 4 3.22 -3.33 14.56
CA GLY A 4 2.07 -3.67 13.74
C GLY A 4 2.48 -4.20 12.38
N TRP A 5 1.48 -4.48 11.55
CA TRP A 5 1.62 -4.98 10.20
C TRP A 5 0.85 -4.09 9.26
N TRP A 6 1.52 -3.53 8.27
CA TRP A 6 0.92 -2.73 7.22
C TRP A 6 0.65 -3.58 6.00
N VAL A 7 -0.57 -3.45 5.47
CA VAL A 7 -0.92 -3.96 4.15
C VAL A 7 -0.79 -2.80 3.17
N LEU A 8 0.22 -2.89 2.32
CA LEU A 8 0.52 -1.92 1.29
C LEU A 8 -0.10 -2.40 -0.02
N ALA A 9 -0.85 -1.55 -0.70
CA ALA A 9 -1.19 -1.76 -2.10
C ALA A 9 -0.06 -1.20 -2.97
N LEU A 10 0.42 -2.03 -3.88
CA LEU A 10 1.45 -1.72 -4.84
C LEU A 10 0.76 -1.30 -6.14
N GLY A 11 1.09 -0.10 -6.62
CA GLY A 11 0.77 0.35 -7.96
C GLY A 11 1.80 -0.11 -8.98
N GLY A 12 1.49 0.13 -10.25
CA GLY A 12 2.41 -0.14 -11.34
C GLY A 12 3.77 0.57 -11.15
N ALA A 13 4.83 -0.06 -11.68
CA ALA A 13 6.14 0.55 -11.79
C ALA A 13 6.07 1.82 -12.64
N TYR A 14 6.71 2.87 -12.15
CA TYR A 14 6.84 4.14 -12.85
C TYR A 14 8.30 4.57 -12.88
N ASP A 15 8.64 5.43 -13.82
CA ASP A 15 9.95 6.04 -13.86
C ASP A 15 10.04 7.12 -12.76
N PRO A 16 11.00 7.03 -11.81
CA PRO A 16 11.09 7.94 -10.69
C PRO A 16 11.58 9.33 -11.07
N ASP A 17 12.27 9.45 -12.22
CA ASP A 17 12.81 10.71 -12.74
C ASP A 17 11.69 11.60 -13.31
N ASP A 18 10.52 11.00 -13.60
CA ASP A 18 9.38 11.66 -14.23
C ASP A 18 8.23 11.93 -13.23
N PHE A 19 8.15 13.18 -12.77
CA PHE A 19 7.19 13.60 -11.74
C PHE A 19 5.73 13.38 -12.17
N GLU A 20 5.40 13.59 -13.44
CA GLU A 20 4.04 13.44 -13.96
C GLU A 20 3.61 11.97 -13.99
N VAL A 21 4.52 11.07 -14.38
CA VAL A 21 4.27 9.62 -14.38
C VAL A 21 4.03 9.14 -12.95
N ARG A 22 4.80 9.66 -11.99
CA ARG A 22 4.59 9.37 -10.57
C ARG A 22 3.20 9.80 -10.08
N GLU A 23 2.79 11.03 -10.34
CA GLU A 23 1.48 11.51 -9.88
C GLU A 23 0.35 10.70 -10.55
N THR A 24 0.51 10.38 -11.83
CA THR A 24 -0.43 9.53 -12.57
C THR A 24 -0.53 8.14 -11.96
N ALA A 25 0.60 7.52 -11.57
CA ALA A 25 0.60 6.20 -10.93
C ALA A 25 -0.13 6.22 -9.57
N ARG A 26 0.02 7.29 -8.79
CA ARG A 26 -0.73 7.47 -7.53
C ARG A 26 -2.23 7.61 -7.77
N VAL A 27 -2.61 8.44 -8.73
CA VAL A 27 -4.04 8.65 -9.07
C VAL A 27 -4.65 7.35 -9.58
N ARG A 28 -3.95 6.60 -10.44
CA ARG A 28 -4.38 5.28 -10.91
C ARG A 28 -4.57 4.31 -9.76
N LEU A 29 -3.56 4.13 -8.91
CA LEU A 29 -3.67 3.22 -7.75
C LEU A 29 -4.85 3.61 -6.86
N ARG A 30 -5.05 4.90 -6.60
CA ARG A 30 -6.19 5.40 -5.83
C ARG A 30 -7.53 5.08 -6.51
N GLN A 31 -7.62 5.26 -7.82
CA GLN A 31 -8.82 4.95 -8.59
C GLN A 31 -9.11 3.45 -8.60
N GLU A 32 -8.10 2.59 -8.76
CA GLU A 32 -8.26 1.14 -8.69
C GLU A 32 -8.78 0.68 -7.33
N LEU A 33 -8.23 1.22 -6.24
CA LEU A 33 -8.72 0.95 -4.89
C LEU A 33 -10.17 1.43 -4.71
N LEU A 34 -10.51 2.62 -5.20
CA LEU A 34 -11.88 3.15 -5.16
C LEU A 34 -12.86 2.28 -5.95
N LEU A 35 -12.49 1.81 -7.14
CA LEU A 35 -13.30 0.92 -7.98
C LEU A 35 -13.59 -0.41 -7.27
N LEU A 36 -12.65 -0.87 -6.45
CA LEU A 36 -12.78 -2.07 -5.64
C LEU A 36 -13.45 -1.83 -4.29
N ALA A 37 -13.94 -0.61 -4.03
CA ALA A 37 -14.52 -0.18 -2.76
C ALA A 37 -13.56 -0.37 -1.56
N ILE A 38 -12.26 -0.25 -1.81
CA ILE A 38 -11.21 -0.31 -0.80
C ILE A 38 -10.92 1.12 -0.37
N VAL A 39 -11.28 1.45 0.86
CA VAL A 39 -10.99 2.76 1.46
C VAL A 39 -9.82 2.59 2.42
N PRO A 40 -8.66 3.23 2.16
CA PRO A 40 -7.55 3.19 3.08
C PRO A 40 -7.93 3.90 4.39
N ASP A 41 -7.56 3.32 5.52
CA ASP A 41 -7.81 3.91 6.84
C ASP A 41 -7.00 5.20 7.01
N GLU A 42 -5.78 5.20 6.47
CA GLU A 42 -4.85 6.32 6.48
C GLU A 42 -4.17 6.43 5.11
N TYR A 43 -4.16 7.63 4.52
CA TYR A 43 -3.53 7.87 3.21
C TYR A 43 -2.01 8.00 3.33
N VAL A 44 -1.34 6.94 3.84
CA VAL A 44 0.12 6.90 4.00
C VAL A 44 0.77 6.38 2.73
N TRP A 45 1.39 7.29 1.98
CA TRP A 45 2.18 6.94 0.81
C TRP A 45 3.59 6.55 1.24
N VAL A 46 3.95 5.29 1.05
CA VAL A 46 5.30 4.81 1.33
C VAL A 46 6.15 5.03 0.09
N TRP A 47 7.18 5.83 0.28
CA TRP A 47 8.26 5.99 -0.67
C TRP A 47 9.36 5.01 -0.32
N ASP A 48 9.70 4.16 -1.27
CA ASP A 48 10.79 3.19 -1.18
C ASP A 48 11.62 3.33 -2.45
N GLU A 49 12.85 2.81 -2.44
CA GLU A 49 13.79 2.82 -3.57
C GLU A 49 13.38 1.91 -4.75
N THR A 50 12.14 1.41 -4.73
CA THR A 50 11.62 0.44 -5.71
C THR A 50 10.96 1.11 -6.93
N ASP A 51 10.94 2.44 -7.03
CA ASP A 51 10.33 3.18 -8.16
C ASP A 51 8.86 2.80 -8.41
N ARG A 52 8.13 2.55 -7.33
CA ARG A 52 6.73 2.10 -7.34
C ARG A 52 5.89 2.88 -6.35
N ALA A 53 4.62 3.07 -6.71
CA ALA A 53 3.63 3.69 -5.83
C ALA A 53 3.22 2.68 -4.78
N GLN A 54 3.38 3.01 -3.50
CA GLN A 54 2.93 2.15 -2.41
C GLN A 54 2.03 2.96 -1.50
N LEU A 55 0.84 2.43 -1.23
CA LEU A 55 -0.13 3.07 -0.34
C LEU A 55 -0.50 2.10 0.77
N VAL A 56 -0.37 2.53 2.03
CA VAL A 56 -0.90 1.77 3.16
C VAL A 56 -2.42 1.77 3.05
N VAL A 57 -3.00 0.59 2.89
CA VAL A 57 -4.45 0.42 2.87
C VAL A 57 -4.97 0.30 4.30
N ARG A 58 -4.29 -0.51 5.12
CA ARG A 58 -4.69 -0.75 6.50
C ARG A 58 -3.51 -1.25 7.33
N ALA A 59 -3.52 -0.90 8.61
CA ALA A 59 -2.63 -1.44 9.62
C ALA A 59 -3.37 -2.47 10.49
N PHE A 60 -2.66 -3.53 10.90
CA PHE A 60 -3.13 -4.58 11.78
C PHE A 60 -2.15 -4.76 12.93
N ALA A 61 -2.63 -5.20 14.09
CA ALA A 61 -1.75 -5.58 15.20
C ALA A 61 -1.09 -6.95 14.98
N ASP A 62 -1.74 -7.84 14.22
CA ASP A 62 -1.31 -9.23 14.01
C ASP A 62 -1.01 -9.53 12.54
N ALA A 63 0.02 -10.35 12.30
CA ALA A 63 0.49 -10.73 10.97
C ALA A 63 -0.58 -11.50 10.21
N ALA A 64 -1.26 -12.45 10.85
CA ALA A 64 -2.22 -13.33 10.22
C ALA A 64 -3.42 -12.54 9.66
N SER A 65 -3.84 -11.49 10.38
CA SER A 65 -4.91 -10.59 9.92
C SER A 65 -4.46 -9.76 8.71
N ALA A 66 -3.22 -9.27 8.72
CA ALA A 66 -2.65 -8.54 7.58
C ALA A 66 -2.52 -9.44 6.35
N GLU A 67 -2.03 -10.66 6.51
CA GLU A 67 -1.89 -11.65 5.43
C GLU A 67 -3.25 -12.08 4.87
N ALA A 68 -4.25 -12.33 5.72
CA ALA A 68 -5.60 -12.65 5.27
C ALA A 68 -6.21 -11.52 4.44
N TYR A 69 -6.02 -10.26 4.85
CA TYR A 69 -6.48 -9.10 4.11
C TYR A 69 -5.70 -8.90 2.80
N ALA A 70 -4.39 -9.14 2.81
CA ALA A 70 -3.58 -9.11 1.61
C ALA A 70 -4.02 -10.20 0.61
N ALA A 71 -4.26 -11.42 1.06
CA ALA A 71 -4.77 -12.50 0.21
C ALA A 71 -6.14 -12.14 -0.41
N TYR A 72 -7.01 -11.50 0.37
CA TYR A 72 -8.30 -11.00 -0.12
C TYR A 72 -8.16 -9.96 -1.22
N LEU A 73 -7.24 -9.00 -1.06
CA LEU A 73 -6.95 -7.96 -2.04
C LEU A 73 -6.28 -8.54 -3.31
N SER A 74 -5.35 -9.47 -3.13
CA SER A 74 -4.70 -10.17 -4.24
C SER A 74 -5.71 -10.98 -5.06
N GLY A 75 -6.68 -11.63 -4.41
CA GLY A 75 -7.78 -12.31 -5.09
C GLY A 75 -8.70 -11.38 -5.90
N ARG A 76 -8.67 -10.07 -5.64
CA ARG A 76 -9.38 -9.03 -6.42
C ARG A 76 -8.54 -8.43 -7.55
N GLY A 77 -7.30 -8.89 -7.72
CA GLY A 77 -6.37 -8.39 -8.73
C GLY A 77 -5.51 -7.21 -8.30
N VAL A 78 -5.48 -6.88 -7.01
CA VAL A 78 -4.60 -5.82 -6.47
C VAL A 78 -3.28 -6.43 -6.06
N GLU A 79 -2.18 -5.88 -6.55
CA GLU A 79 -0.86 -6.24 -6.05
C GLU A 79 -0.67 -5.66 -4.64
N VAL A 80 -0.39 -6.51 -3.66
CA VAL A 80 -0.28 -6.10 -2.26
C VAL A 80 0.94 -6.69 -1.60
N ARG A 81 1.45 -5.98 -0.60
CA ARG A 81 2.61 -6.39 0.18
C ARG A 81 2.37 -6.17 1.66
N VAL A 82 2.63 -7.19 2.45
CA VAL A 82 2.59 -7.10 3.92
C VAL A 82 3.98 -6.73 4.41
N ARG A 83 4.09 -5.66 5.21
CA ARG A 83 5.34 -5.22 5.82
C ARG A 83 5.11 -4.97 7.31
N ARG A 84 6.10 -5.28 8.15
CA ARG A 84 6.06 -4.90 9.56
C ARG A 84 6.14 -3.37 9.66
N ALA A 85 5.20 -2.78 10.39
CA ALA A 85 5.23 -1.38 10.76
C ALA A 85 6.41 -1.20 11.73
N PHE A 86 7.41 -0.43 11.30
CA PHE A 86 8.44 0.02 12.22
C PHE A 86 7.86 1.23 12.94
N GLY A 87 7.47 1.06 14.20
CA GLY A 87 7.25 2.21 15.06
C GLY A 87 8.60 2.90 15.23
N GLU A 88 8.72 4.14 14.75
CA GLU A 88 9.86 4.97 15.13
C GLU A 88 9.91 5.03 16.66
N GLU A 89 11.00 4.50 17.22
CA GLU A 89 11.39 4.79 18.60
C GLU A 89 11.76 6.28 18.63
N VAL A 90 10.86 7.09 19.19
CA VAL A 90 11.13 8.50 19.55
C VAL A 90 11.92 8.60 20.84
#